data_AF-A0A1A7PR15-F1
#
_entry.id   AF-A0A1A7PR15-F1
#
_cell.length_a   1.000
_cell.length_b   1.000
_cell.length_c   1.000
_cell.angle_alpha   90.00
_cell.angle_beta   90.00
_cell.angle_gamma   90.00
#
_symmetry.space_group_name_H-M   'P 1'
#
loop_
_entity.id
_entity.type
_entity.pdbx_description
1 polymer ?
#
loop_
_entity_poly.entity_id
_entity_poly.type
_entity_poly.pdbx_seq_one_letter_code
_entity_poly.pdbx_strand_id
1 'polypeptide(L)'
;MLKKLFFSTSILLLVGCASQDMDSYPAEYANADYELSNEDAQRWVIASHQAEQCIYPNLTRIQQEHFSKEDAYIHSQYVFFYPLESIIGTEYVKMIQADEKSMGYAQFQFKKFKDTPFEPMPAADCATLRIKARDDLKVVKGQYQSGMAVDEAKNNASSDSKKNPDGIATNENKFFFDIIKWGSALLLL
;
A
#
# COMPACT_ATOMS: atom_id res chain seq x y z
N MET A 1 -6.83 -18.44 67.17
CA MET A 1 -7.85 -17.89 66.26
C MET A 1 -7.15 -17.39 65.00
N LEU A 2 -6.92 -18.23 63.98
CA LEU A 2 -6.25 -17.81 62.73
C LEU A 2 -6.48 -18.84 61.60
N LYS A 3 -7.74 -19.25 61.37
CA LYS A 3 -8.06 -20.29 60.37
C LYS A 3 -9.35 -20.06 59.58
N LYS A 4 -9.95 -18.87 59.63
CA LYS A 4 -11.25 -18.58 58.99
C LYS A 4 -11.23 -17.42 57.99
N LEU A 5 -10.06 -16.99 57.54
CA LEU A 5 -9.92 -15.79 56.69
C LEU A 5 -9.39 -16.10 55.27
N PHE A 6 -9.66 -17.31 54.76
CA PHE A 6 -9.18 -17.75 53.44
C PHE A 6 -10.28 -18.02 52.39
N PHE A 7 -11.53 -17.63 52.64
CA PHE A 7 -12.64 -17.95 51.73
C PHE A 7 -13.43 -16.75 51.19
N SER A 8 -12.84 -15.55 51.16
CA SER A 8 -13.53 -14.38 50.59
C SER A 8 -12.56 -13.45 49.87
N THR A 9 -11.94 -13.93 48.78
CA THR A 9 -11.09 -13.07 47.93
C THR A 9 -11.05 -13.49 46.45
N SER A 10 -12.04 -14.25 45.95
CA SER A 10 -12.00 -14.75 44.56
C SER A 10 -13.20 -14.38 43.68
N ILE A 11 -14.01 -13.37 44.01
CA ILE A 11 -15.21 -13.02 43.20
C ILE A 11 -15.22 -11.55 42.73
N LEU A 12 -14.06 -10.94 42.45
CA LEU A 12 -14.03 -9.53 41.97
C LEU A 12 -13.11 -9.25 40.78
N LEU A 13 -12.75 -10.27 39.99
CA LEU A 13 -11.86 -10.11 38.82
C LEU A 13 -12.51 -10.38 37.45
N LEU A 14 -13.84 -10.27 37.32
CA LEU A 14 -14.53 -10.53 36.04
C LEU A 14 -15.32 -9.35 35.45
N VAL A 15 -15.19 -8.13 35.98
CA VAL A 15 -15.82 -6.95 35.37
C VAL A 15 -14.75 -6.10 34.70
N GLY A 16 -14.36 -6.50 33.49
CA GLY A 16 -13.29 -5.81 32.78
C GLY A 16 -13.15 -6.14 31.30
N CYS A 17 -14.20 -6.57 30.60
CA CYS A 17 -14.21 -6.68 29.14
C CYS A 17 -15.63 -6.42 28.62
N ALA A 18 -16.13 -5.19 28.72
CA ALA A 18 -17.40 -4.81 28.10
C ALA A 18 -17.39 -3.32 27.74
N SER A 19 -16.42 -2.92 26.94
CA SER A 19 -16.44 -1.67 26.21
C SER A 19 -15.56 -1.86 24.98
N GLN A 20 -15.92 -2.84 24.16
CA GLN A 20 -15.56 -2.78 22.75
C GLN A 20 -16.65 -1.92 22.13
N ASP A 21 -16.31 -0.70 21.72
CA ASP A 21 -17.10 0.02 20.74
C ASP A 21 -17.26 -0.95 19.56
N MET A 22 -18.45 -1.55 19.46
CA MET A 22 -18.79 -2.43 18.35
C MET A 22 -18.98 -1.52 17.15
N ASP A 23 -17.88 -1.15 16.50
CA ASP A 23 -17.89 -0.54 15.19
C ASP A 23 -18.74 -1.44 14.29
N SER A 24 -19.92 -0.95 13.88
CA SER A 24 -20.81 -1.74 13.05
C SER A 24 -20.13 -2.03 11.72
N TYR A 25 -19.89 -3.30 11.42
CA TYR A 25 -19.36 -3.71 10.14
C TYR A 25 -20.38 -3.39 9.03
N PRO A 26 -20.00 -2.62 7.98
CA PRO A 26 -20.95 -2.26 6.93
C PRO A 26 -21.38 -3.50 6.15
N ALA A 27 -22.70 -3.73 6.08
CA ALA A 27 -23.27 -4.94 5.48
C ALA A 27 -22.93 -5.13 3.99
N GLU A 28 -22.61 -4.04 3.28
CA GLU A 28 -22.21 -4.06 1.87
C GLU A 28 -20.91 -4.83 1.61
N TYR A 29 -20.05 -4.96 2.62
CA TYR A 29 -18.79 -5.71 2.53
C TYR A 29 -18.91 -7.15 3.04
N ALA A 30 -20.10 -7.60 3.47
CA ALA A 30 -20.27 -8.93 4.05
C ALA A 30 -19.78 -10.03 3.10
N ASN A 31 -19.05 -11.00 3.66
CA ASN A 31 -18.33 -12.06 2.94
C ASN A 31 -17.19 -11.53 2.06
N ALA A 32 -16.47 -10.51 2.52
CA ALA A 32 -15.16 -10.17 1.96
C ALA A 32 -14.20 -11.34 2.23
N ASP A 33 -13.37 -11.68 1.25
CA ASP A 33 -12.33 -12.72 1.40
C ASP A 33 -11.26 -12.31 2.43
N TYR A 34 -11.05 -11.01 2.63
CA TYR A 34 -10.17 -10.44 3.65
C TYR A 34 -10.77 -9.18 4.28
N GLU A 35 -10.74 -9.13 5.62
CA GLU A 35 -11.19 -7.99 6.40
C GLU A 35 -9.98 -7.29 7.05
N LEU A 36 -9.65 -6.08 6.57
CA LEU A 36 -8.56 -5.29 7.11
C LEU A 36 -8.92 -4.75 8.50
N SER A 37 -8.12 -5.10 9.51
CA SER A 37 -8.33 -4.68 10.89
C SER A 37 -8.20 -3.15 11.04
N ASN A 38 -8.88 -2.58 12.04
CA ASN A 38 -8.74 -1.14 12.36
C ASN A 38 -7.28 -0.75 12.65
N GLU A 39 -6.54 -1.62 13.36
CA GLU A 39 -5.14 -1.37 13.73
C GLU A 39 -4.23 -1.33 12.50
N ASP A 40 -4.37 -2.32 11.61
CA ASP A 40 -3.58 -2.39 10.38
C ASP A 40 -3.96 -1.28 9.41
N ALA A 41 -5.24 -0.89 9.36
CA ALA A 41 -5.69 0.25 8.56
C ALA A 41 -5.07 1.57 9.02
N GLN A 42 -5.00 1.83 10.34
CA GLN A 42 -4.33 3.02 10.86
C GLN A 42 -2.84 3.03 10.53
N ARG A 43 -2.16 1.90 10.73
CA ARG A 43 -0.75 1.74 10.35
C ARG A 43 -0.55 1.98 8.85
N TRP A 44 -1.47 1.48 8.03
CA TRP A 44 -1.42 1.62 6.58
C TRP A 44 -1.60 3.08 6.15
N VAL A 45 -2.57 3.80 6.71
CA VAL A 45 -2.76 5.23 6.45
C VAL A 45 -1.51 6.03 6.82
N ILE A 46 -0.95 5.80 8.01
CA ILE A 46 0.27 6.48 8.47
C ILE A 46 1.42 6.21 7.50
N ALA A 47 1.68 4.95 7.17
CA ALA A 47 2.77 4.57 6.27
C ALA A 47 2.57 5.12 4.85
N SER A 48 1.32 5.17 4.38
CA SER A 48 0.96 5.74 3.07
C SER A 48 1.23 7.24 3.01
N HIS A 49 0.77 7.99 4.02
CA HIS A 49 1.03 9.43 4.12
C HIS A 49 2.51 9.75 4.25
N GLN A 50 3.25 8.97 5.02
CA GLN A 50 4.71 9.10 5.12
C GLN A 50 5.39 8.86 3.76
N ALA A 51 4.98 7.82 3.04
CA ALA A 51 5.51 7.52 1.71
C ALA A 51 5.17 8.61 0.70
N GLU A 52 3.94 9.13 0.69
CA GLU A 52 3.51 10.22 -0.20
C GLU A 52 4.26 11.52 0.11
N GLN A 53 4.30 11.96 1.37
CA GLN A 53 5.05 13.15 1.78
C GLN A 53 6.53 13.02 1.42
N CYS A 54 7.09 11.81 1.54
CA CYS A 54 8.45 11.54 1.14
C CYS A 54 8.64 11.65 -0.38
N ILE A 55 7.96 10.84 -1.18
CA ILE A 55 8.21 10.73 -2.63
C ILE A 55 7.72 11.98 -3.36
N TYR A 56 6.64 12.59 -2.88
CA TYR A 56 5.84 13.61 -3.55
C TYR A 56 5.57 14.82 -2.64
N PRO A 57 6.60 15.49 -2.09
CA PRO A 57 6.44 16.50 -1.02
C PRO A 57 5.63 17.74 -1.42
N ASN A 58 5.46 18.00 -2.72
CA ASN A 58 4.74 19.14 -3.26
C ASN A 58 3.61 18.72 -4.23
N LEU A 59 3.17 17.46 -4.17
CA LEU A 59 2.16 16.97 -5.10
C LEU A 59 0.81 17.59 -4.80
N THR A 60 0.27 18.26 -5.81
CA THR A 60 -1.08 18.80 -5.77
C THR A 60 -2.06 17.81 -6.41
N ARG A 61 -3.34 17.89 -6.02
CA ARG A 61 -4.41 17.13 -6.66
C ARG A 61 -4.44 17.31 -8.18
N ILE A 62 -4.20 18.53 -8.67
CA ILE A 62 -4.18 18.83 -10.11
C ILE A 62 -3.03 18.09 -10.81
N GLN A 63 -1.83 18.08 -10.22
CA GLN A 63 -0.71 17.33 -10.80
C GLN A 63 -0.97 15.83 -10.82
N GLN A 64 -1.60 15.31 -9.77
CA GLN A 64 -1.95 13.91 -9.65
C GLN A 64 -3.01 13.47 -10.69
N GLU A 65 -4.01 14.30 -10.96
CA GLU A 65 -5.02 14.07 -12.01
C GLU A 65 -4.40 13.99 -13.43
N HIS A 66 -3.21 14.56 -13.63
CA HIS A 66 -2.49 14.55 -14.91
C HIS A 66 -1.33 13.55 -14.93
N PHE A 67 -1.26 12.62 -13.98
CA PHE A 67 -0.27 11.56 -14.00
C PHE A 67 -0.36 10.76 -15.30
N SER A 68 0.81 10.46 -15.87
CA SER A 68 0.92 9.40 -16.86
C SER A 68 0.52 8.06 -16.23
N LYS A 69 0.22 7.04 -17.05
CA LYS A 69 -0.11 5.70 -16.52
C LYS A 69 1.03 5.16 -15.65
N GLU A 70 2.27 5.43 -16.03
CA GLU A 70 3.48 5.00 -15.32
C GLU A 70 3.64 5.74 -13.98
N ASP A 71 3.37 7.05 -13.96
CA ASP A 71 3.40 7.83 -12.72
C ASP A 71 2.26 7.41 -11.77
N ALA A 72 1.06 7.15 -12.29
CA ALA A 72 -0.08 6.65 -11.53
C ALA A 72 0.17 5.26 -10.95
N TYR A 73 0.83 4.38 -11.71
CA TYR A 73 1.25 3.07 -11.23
C TYR A 73 2.26 3.17 -10.08
N ILE A 74 3.34 3.95 -10.26
CA ILE A 74 4.36 4.11 -9.23
C ILE A 74 3.77 4.75 -7.98
N HIS A 75 2.93 5.77 -8.13
CA HIS A 75 2.21 6.37 -7.00
C HIS A 75 1.38 5.31 -6.28
N SER A 76 0.51 4.60 -6.98
CA SER A 76 -0.36 3.57 -6.38
C SER A 76 0.44 2.48 -5.66
N GLN A 77 1.53 2.02 -6.28
CA GLN A 77 2.38 0.96 -5.74
C GLN A 77 3.13 1.41 -4.49
N TYR A 78 3.78 2.58 -4.53
CA TYR A 78 4.64 3.05 -3.43
C TYR A 78 3.88 3.73 -2.31
N VAL A 79 2.76 4.40 -2.63
CA VAL A 79 1.95 5.13 -1.64
C VAL A 79 0.93 4.22 -0.98
N PHE A 80 0.36 3.24 -1.69
CA PHE A 80 -0.70 2.40 -1.10
C PHE A 80 -0.27 0.94 -0.92
N PHE A 81 0.15 0.26 -1.98
CA PHE A 81 0.26 -1.20 -1.94
C PHE A 81 1.50 -1.73 -1.23
N TYR A 82 2.69 -1.13 -1.43
CA TYR A 82 3.88 -1.53 -0.69
C TYR A 82 3.76 -1.25 0.82
N PRO A 83 3.22 -0.10 1.26
CA PRO A 83 2.89 0.10 2.67
C PRO A 83 1.95 -0.97 3.22
N LEU A 84 0.84 -1.26 2.53
CA LEU A 84 -0.10 -2.29 2.96
C LEU A 84 0.57 -3.67 3.03
N GLU A 85 1.32 -4.04 1.99
CA GLU A 85 2.06 -5.30 1.91
C GLU A 85 3.05 -5.46 3.06
N SER A 86 3.72 -4.39 3.48
CA SER A 86 4.66 -4.43 4.61
C SER A 86 3.97 -4.68 5.95
N ILE A 87 2.68 -4.41 6.07
CA ILE A 87 1.90 -4.50 7.30
C ILE A 87 1.21 -5.87 7.38
N ILE A 88 0.46 -6.23 6.34
CA ILE A 88 -0.35 -7.45 6.34
C ILE A 88 0.31 -8.61 5.60
N GLY A 89 1.29 -8.36 4.75
CA GLY A 89 1.96 -9.39 3.95
C GLY A 89 1.39 -9.56 2.54
N THR A 90 2.24 -10.02 1.61
CA THR A 90 1.95 -10.12 0.17
C THR A 90 0.73 -10.97 -0.15
N GLU A 91 0.56 -12.12 0.50
CA GLU A 91 -0.55 -13.03 0.20
C GLU A 91 -1.91 -12.43 0.55
N TYR A 92 -2.00 -11.65 1.62
CA TYR A 92 -3.23 -10.96 2.00
C TYR A 92 -3.52 -9.76 1.11
N VAL A 93 -2.49 -9.03 0.67
CA VAL A 93 -2.67 -7.99 -0.37
C VAL A 93 -3.22 -8.58 -1.66
N LYS A 94 -2.74 -9.76 -2.08
CA LYS A 94 -3.30 -10.45 -3.25
C LYS A 94 -4.77 -10.84 -3.05
N MET A 95 -5.16 -11.31 -1.87
CA MET A 95 -6.57 -11.58 -1.54
C MET A 95 -7.42 -10.30 -1.68
N ILE A 96 -6.96 -9.19 -1.09
CA ILE A 96 -7.65 -7.89 -1.20
C ILE A 96 -7.76 -7.45 -2.66
N GLN A 97 -6.69 -7.54 -3.45
CA GLN A 97 -6.68 -7.13 -4.85
C GLN A 97 -7.55 -8.01 -5.76
N ALA A 98 -7.75 -9.28 -5.39
CA ALA A 98 -8.53 -10.25 -6.15
C ALA A 98 -10.05 -10.17 -5.87
N ASP A 99 -10.47 -9.63 -4.72
CA ASP A 99 -11.87 -9.53 -4.30
C ASP A 99 -12.33 -8.07 -4.16
N GLU A 100 -13.37 -7.68 -4.91
CA GLU A 100 -13.89 -6.31 -4.90
C GLU A 100 -14.46 -5.89 -3.54
N LYS A 101 -15.00 -6.82 -2.76
CA LYS A 101 -15.52 -6.51 -1.41
C LYS A 101 -14.40 -6.26 -0.43
N SER A 102 -13.37 -7.09 -0.44
CA SER A 102 -12.15 -6.90 0.36
C SER A 102 -11.48 -5.58 0.03
N MET A 103 -11.32 -5.25 -1.25
CA MET A 103 -10.77 -3.96 -1.66
C MET A 103 -11.67 -2.80 -1.26
N GLY A 104 -12.99 -2.92 -1.44
CA GLY A 104 -13.96 -1.91 -1.01
C GLY A 104 -13.91 -1.66 0.49
N TYR A 105 -13.76 -2.73 1.29
CA TYR A 105 -13.62 -2.60 2.75
C TYR A 105 -12.28 -1.98 3.14
N ALA A 106 -11.18 -2.35 2.48
CA ALA A 106 -9.89 -1.72 2.70
C ALA A 106 -9.94 -0.21 2.38
N GLN A 107 -10.60 0.19 1.30
CA GLN A 107 -10.87 1.60 0.96
C GLN A 107 -11.71 2.32 2.01
N PHE A 108 -12.78 1.68 2.48
CA PHE A 108 -13.61 2.20 3.57
C PHE A 108 -12.76 2.45 4.83
N GLN A 109 -11.93 1.48 5.22
CA GLN A 109 -11.07 1.59 6.39
C GLN A 109 -10.00 2.68 6.20
N PHE A 110 -9.38 2.77 5.03
CA PHE A 110 -8.42 3.82 4.72
C PHE A 110 -9.06 5.21 4.85
N LYS A 111 -10.26 5.40 4.30
CA LYS A 111 -11.03 6.64 4.42
C LYS A 111 -11.39 6.95 5.88
N LYS A 112 -11.84 5.95 6.63
CA LYS A 112 -12.21 6.09 8.05
C LYS A 112 -11.06 6.66 8.88
N PHE A 113 -9.82 6.26 8.57
CA PHE A 113 -8.63 6.67 9.32
C PHE A 113 -7.78 7.73 8.60
N LYS A 114 -8.24 8.33 7.50
CA LYS A 114 -7.41 9.20 6.64
C LYS A 114 -6.78 10.40 7.35
N ASP A 115 -7.45 10.92 8.38
CA ASP A 115 -7.00 12.08 9.15
C ASP A 115 -6.13 11.67 10.36
N THR A 116 -5.68 10.42 10.43
CA THR A 116 -4.80 9.93 11.49
C THR A 116 -3.49 10.74 11.48
N PRO A 117 -3.12 11.39 12.60
CA PRO A 117 -1.86 12.12 12.70
C PRO A 117 -0.67 11.19 12.48
N PHE A 118 0.33 11.68 11.77
CA PHE A 118 1.56 10.95 11.50
C PHE A 118 2.77 11.86 11.62
N GLU A 119 3.89 11.27 12.02
CA GLU A 119 5.19 11.92 11.99
C GLU A 119 5.88 11.63 10.65
N PRO A 120 6.70 12.55 10.11
CA PRO A 120 7.47 12.29 8.91
C PRO A 120 8.42 11.09 9.06
N MET A 121 8.61 10.34 7.97
CA MET A 121 9.59 9.26 7.90
C MET A 121 11.02 9.77 8.15
N PRO A 122 11.91 8.98 8.78
CA PRO A 122 13.33 9.34 8.92
C PRO A 122 13.98 9.70 7.57
N ALA A 123 14.84 10.73 7.57
CA ALA A 123 15.41 11.27 6.33
C ALA A 123 16.20 10.24 5.51
N ALA A 124 16.90 9.31 6.18
CA ALA A 124 17.67 8.25 5.52
C ALA A 124 16.77 7.24 4.80
N ASP A 125 15.67 6.85 5.42
CA ASP A 125 14.68 5.93 4.84
C ASP A 125 13.96 6.61 3.68
N CYS A 126 13.60 7.89 3.85
CA CYS A 126 12.97 8.66 2.79
C CYS A 126 13.89 8.85 1.57
N ALA A 127 15.20 9.11 1.79
CA ALA A 127 16.16 9.18 0.70
C ALA A 127 16.23 7.87 -0.08
N THR A 128 16.25 6.73 0.62
CA THR A 128 16.23 5.40 0.01
C THR A 128 14.94 5.16 -0.78
N LEU A 129 13.79 5.49 -0.20
CA LEU A 129 12.48 5.32 -0.82
C LEU A 129 12.36 6.14 -2.12
N ARG A 130 12.82 7.40 -2.10
CA ARG A 130 12.85 8.28 -3.30
C ARG A 130 13.70 7.70 -4.42
N ILE A 131 14.86 7.13 -4.09
CA ILE A 131 15.76 6.52 -5.08
C ILE A 131 15.05 5.33 -5.73
N LYS A 132 14.49 4.43 -4.92
CA LYS A 132 13.75 3.26 -5.41
C LYS A 132 12.57 3.63 -6.30
N ALA A 133 11.68 4.50 -5.83
CA ALA A 133 10.51 4.94 -6.60
C ALA A 133 10.90 5.58 -7.94
N ARG A 134 11.96 6.39 -7.96
CA ARG A 134 12.46 7.01 -9.19
C ARG A 134 13.08 5.99 -10.14
N ASP A 135 13.83 5.02 -9.64
CA ASP A 135 14.50 4.04 -10.50
C ASP A 135 13.49 3.03 -11.06
N ASP A 136 12.49 2.61 -10.28
CA ASP A 136 11.37 1.80 -10.76
C ASP A 136 10.53 2.57 -11.78
N LEU A 137 10.31 3.88 -11.58
CA LEU A 137 9.64 4.71 -12.58
C LEU A 137 10.39 4.73 -13.92
N LYS A 138 11.73 4.75 -13.91
CA LYS A 138 12.52 4.63 -15.15
C LYS A 138 12.34 3.26 -15.80
N VAL A 139 12.30 2.18 -15.01
CA VAL A 139 12.06 0.82 -15.51
C VAL A 139 10.69 0.73 -16.18
N VAL A 140 9.65 1.20 -15.50
CA VAL A 140 8.27 1.20 -16.00
C VAL A 140 8.14 2.05 -17.28
N LYS A 141 8.80 3.21 -17.33
CA LYS A 141 8.91 4.05 -18.54
C LYS A 141 9.80 3.45 -19.65
N GLY A 142 10.36 2.26 -19.45
CA GLY A 142 11.22 1.58 -20.43
C GLY A 142 12.60 2.20 -20.61
N GLN A 143 13.04 3.04 -19.68
CA GLN A 143 14.33 3.75 -19.72
C GLN A 143 15.49 2.94 -19.12
N TYR A 144 15.20 1.86 -18.39
CA TYR A 144 16.20 1.00 -17.77
C TYR A 144 16.47 -0.24 -18.62
N GLN A 145 17.64 -0.30 -19.25
CA GLN A 145 18.12 -1.45 -20.04
C GLN A 145 19.41 -2.01 -19.43
N SER A 146 19.33 -2.72 -18.31
CA SER A 146 20.33 -3.74 -17.95
C SER A 146 19.88 -4.52 -16.71
N GLY A 147 19.52 -5.80 -16.89
CA GLY A 147 19.47 -6.80 -15.81
C GLY A 147 20.82 -7.48 -15.56
N MET A 148 21.91 -6.94 -16.15
CA MET A 148 23.31 -7.42 -16.23
C MET A 148 23.61 -8.56 -17.23
N ALA A 149 24.45 -8.24 -18.23
CA ALA A 149 25.48 -9.13 -18.77
C ALA A 149 26.73 -8.27 -19.06
N VAL A 150 27.73 -8.38 -18.19
CA VAL A 150 29.13 -8.17 -18.61
C VAL A 150 29.52 -9.47 -19.31
N ASP A 151 29.33 -9.51 -20.62
CA ASP A 151 30.15 -10.33 -21.49
C ASP A 151 30.85 -9.37 -22.44
N GLU A 152 32.14 -9.16 -22.20
CA GLU A 152 32.99 -8.43 -23.11
C GLU A 152 33.00 -9.12 -24.48
N ALA A 153 32.95 -8.27 -25.52
CA ALA A 153 33.37 -8.54 -26.88
C ALA A 153 32.60 -9.60 -27.69
N LYS A 154 31.56 -9.15 -28.41
CA LYS A 154 31.53 -9.33 -29.88
C LYS A 154 31.05 -8.06 -30.58
N ASN A 155 32.01 -7.37 -31.19
CA ASN A 155 31.77 -6.46 -32.29
C ASN A 155 30.96 -7.18 -33.39
N ASN A 156 29.84 -6.60 -33.81
CA ASN A 156 29.65 -6.09 -35.16
C ASN A 156 28.21 -5.65 -35.38
N ALA A 157 28.08 -4.39 -35.77
CA ALA A 157 27.09 -3.79 -36.66
C ALA A 157 25.73 -4.50 -36.88
N SER A 158 24.69 -3.70 -36.65
CA SER A 158 23.41 -3.68 -37.37
C SER A 158 22.35 -4.71 -36.96
N SER A 159 21.35 -4.27 -36.20
CA SER A 159 19.97 -4.18 -36.70
C SER A 159 19.00 -3.73 -35.59
N ASP A 160 18.28 -2.63 -35.84
CA ASP A 160 16.92 -2.34 -35.37
C ASP A 160 16.51 -2.80 -33.96
N SER A 161 16.96 -2.08 -32.93
CA SER A 161 16.20 -2.04 -31.69
C SER A 161 15.05 -1.02 -31.85
N LYS A 162 13.89 -1.48 -32.31
CA LYS A 162 12.63 -0.74 -32.15
C LYS A 162 12.52 -0.32 -30.69
N LYS A 163 12.66 0.98 -30.41
CA LYS A 163 12.15 1.58 -29.17
C LYS A 163 10.67 1.22 -29.12
N ASN A 164 10.28 0.33 -28.22
CA ASN A 164 8.86 0.10 -27.96
C ASN A 164 8.33 1.42 -27.36
N PRO A 165 7.44 2.17 -28.04
CA PRO A 165 7.03 3.50 -27.60
C PRO A 165 6.23 3.48 -26.28
N ASP A 166 5.80 2.30 -25.83
CA ASP A 166 4.81 2.13 -24.77
C ASP A 166 5.41 1.74 -23.39
N GLY A 167 6.73 1.74 -23.21
CA GLY A 167 7.33 1.24 -21.97
C GLY A 167 7.14 -0.27 -21.82
N ILE A 168 7.75 -0.88 -20.80
CA ILE A 168 7.95 -2.35 -20.75
C ILE A 168 6.69 -3.12 -20.31
N ALA A 169 5.63 -2.48 -19.81
CA ALA A 169 4.54 -3.23 -19.15
C ALA A 169 3.15 -2.55 -19.06
N THR A 170 2.79 -1.58 -19.90
CA THR A 170 1.68 -0.65 -19.56
C THR A 170 0.34 -0.92 -20.23
N ASN A 171 0.30 -1.59 -21.40
CA ASN A 171 -0.95 -1.78 -22.15
C ASN A 171 -1.54 -3.21 -22.12
N GLU A 172 -0.77 -4.23 -21.70
CA GLU A 172 -1.21 -5.64 -21.69
C GLU A 172 -1.20 -6.31 -20.31
N ASN A 173 -0.72 -5.61 -19.26
CA ASN A 173 -0.57 -6.22 -17.94
C ASN A 173 -1.78 -5.92 -17.04
N LYS A 174 -2.64 -6.93 -16.82
CA LYS A 174 -3.81 -6.84 -15.93
C LYS A 174 -3.45 -6.32 -14.53
N PHE A 175 -2.33 -6.77 -13.96
CA PHE A 175 -1.90 -6.35 -12.63
C PHE A 175 -1.58 -4.85 -12.56
N PHE A 176 -0.99 -4.30 -13.63
CA PHE A 176 -0.69 -2.87 -13.73
C PHE A 176 -1.97 -2.02 -13.70
N PHE A 177 -3.00 -2.45 -14.45
CA PHE A 177 -4.30 -1.78 -14.45
C PHE A 177 -5.06 -1.95 -13.14
N ASP A 178 -5.02 -3.12 -12.51
CA ASP A 178 -5.69 -3.35 -11.22
C ASP A 178 -5.06 -2.47 -10.13
N ILE A 179 -3.73 -2.33 -10.10
CA ILE A 179 -3.03 -1.42 -9.18
C ILE A 179 -3.45 0.04 -9.43
N ILE A 180 -3.48 0.49 -10.67
CA ILE A 180 -3.94 1.86 -10.98
C ILE A 180 -5.41 2.05 -10.63
N LYS A 181 -6.29 1.11 -10.97
CA LYS A 181 -7.73 1.14 -10.67
C LYS A 181 -7.94 1.35 -9.18
N TRP A 182 -7.30 0.51 -8.38
CA TRP A 182 -7.49 0.52 -6.94
C TRP A 182 -6.79 1.68 -6.25
N GLY A 183 -5.59 2.07 -6.69
CA GLY A 183 -4.90 3.26 -6.18
C GLY A 183 -5.63 4.57 -6.51
N SER A 184 -6.16 4.69 -7.74
CA SER A 184 -7.00 5.84 -8.12
C SER A 184 -8.25 5.96 -7.28
N ALA A 185 -8.87 4.82 -6.93
CA ALA A 185 -10.04 4.81 -6.06
C ALA A 185 -9.71 5.23 -4.62
N LEU A 186 -8.53 4.89 -4.10
CA LEU A 186 -8.05 5.36 -2.79
C LEU A 186 -7.81 6.88 -2.76
N LEU A 187 -7.44 7.47 -3.89
CA LEU A 187 -7.22 8.92 -4.03
C LEU A 187 -8.50 9.76 -4.03
N LEU A 188 -9.63 9.17 -4.39
CA LEU A 188 -10.92 9.88 -4.48
C LEU A 188 -11.68 9.93 -3.14
N LEU A 189 -11.11 9.44 -2.03
CA LEU A 189 -11.76 9.25 -0.72
C LEU A 189 -11.45 10.36 0.31
#